data_AF-A0A522RTT8-F1
#
_entry.id   AF-A0A522RTT8-F1
#
_cell.length_a   1.000
_cell.length_b   1.000
_cell.length_c   1.000
_cell.angle_alpha   90.00
_cell.angle_beta   90.00
_cell.angle_gamma   90.00
#
_symmetry.space_group_name_H-M   'P 1'
#
loop_
_entity.id
_entity.type
_entity.pdbx_description
1 polymer ?
#
loop_
_entity_poly.entity_id
_entity_poly.type
_entity_poly.pdbx_seq_one_letter_code
_entity_poly.pdbx_strand_id
1 'polypeptide(L)'
;MKARTPSTIKTWLCTAFAALVACAFTANAGASVVRIHFSGAPGSGYADLTLGAPHAGDEVNPDHSPMAITGASGMFNGVAITGVRGLDPTTAAGEVLPYSYSLFPIPGYGDHDGVSYDNLFYPTGSPLICYVNGDLVWPFSGGFLDLMGVMFALDNGDFVDLWSFGVVDPAAEELPPFVSGLTYGLKVIQPNGAGGYEVLGAPPFATASIPEPDFFWLFGAGVLGLFAWRRSVEKKRARIAG
;
A
#
# COMPACT_ATOMS: atom_id res chain seq x y z
N MET A 1 -1.26 4.72 -66.07
CA MET A 1 -0.73 4.44 -64.70
C MET A 1 -0.82 5.72 -63.88
N LYS A 2 -1.70 5.78 -62.88
CA LYS A 2 -1.91 6.97 -62.04
C LYS A 2 -1.04 6.83 -60.78
N ALA A 3 -0.03 7.69 -60.64
CA ALA A 3 0.89 7.67 -59.51
C ALA A 3 0.13 7.96 -58.21
N ARG A 4 0.19 7.03 -57.24
CA ARG A 4 -0.33 7.25 -55.88
C ARG A 4 0.52 8.34 -55.23
N THR A 5 -0.13 9.44 -54.87
CA THR A 5 0.47 10.57 -54.15
C THR A 5 0.90 10.15 -52.74
N PRO A 6 2.08 10.60 -52.26
CA PRO A 6 2.72 10.15 -51.01
C PRO A 6 2.00 10.56 -49.71
N SER A 7 0.85 11.24 -49.78
CA SER A 7 0.12 11.70 -48.59
C SER A 7 -0.71 10.60 -47.91
N THR A 8 -1.11 9.56 -48.64
CA THR A 8 -2.00 8.50 -48.12
C THR A 8 -1.30 7.52 -47.19
N ILE A 9 0.01 7.32 -47.34
CA ILE A 9 0.81 6.41 -46.51
C ILE A 9 0.97 6.94 -45.07
N LYS A 10 1.05 8.27 -44.90
CA LYS A 10 1.22 8.91 -43.58
C LYS A 10 -0.03 8.84 -42.72
N THR A 11 -1.22 8.79 -43.31
CA THR A 11 -2.49 8.75 -42.58
C THR A 11 -2.72 7.36 -42.01
N TRP A 12 -2.49 6.31 -42.80
CA TRP A 12 -2.65 4.91 -42.38
C TRP A 12 -1.74 4.51 -41.23
N LEU A 13 -0.48 4.96 -41.24
CA LEU A 13 0.46 4.73 -40.13
C LEU A 13 0.00 5.40 -38.83
N CYS A 14 -0.57 6.61 -38.89
CA CYS A 14 -1.09 7.29 -37.70
C CYS A 14 -2.33 6.58 -37.13
N THR A 15 -3.24 6.09 -37.98
CA THR A 15 -4.46 5.40 -37.54
C THR A 15 -4.15 4.03 -36.95
N ALA A 16 -3.23 3.29 -37.55
CA ALA A 16 -2.77 1.99 -37.02
C ALA A 16 -2.08 2.15 -35.66
N PHE A 17 -1.27 3.20 -35.48
CA PHE A 17 -0.61 3.48 -34.21
C PHE A 17 -1.62 3.88 -33.11
N ALA A 18 -2.62 4.70 -33.44
CA ALA A 18 -3.67 5.08 -32.49
C ALA A 18 -4.54 3.89 -32.05
N ALA A 19 -4.86 2.97 -32.97
CA ALA A 19 -5.58 1.74 -32.65
C ALA A 19 -4.76 0.79 -31.76
N LEU A 20 -3.45 0.67 -32.01
CA LEU A 20 -2.55 -0.15 -31.18
C LEU A 20 -2.41 0.41 -29.76
N VAL A 21 -2.37 1.73 -29.62
CA VAL A 21 -2.34 2.41 -28.31
C VAL A 21 -3.66 2.21 -27.56
N ALA A 22 -4.81 2.30 -28.24
CA ALA A 22 -6.11 2.04 -27.62
C ALA A 22 -6.29 0.59 -27.15
N CYS A 23 -5.69 -0.39 -27.86
CA CYS A 23 -5.70 -1.79 -27.44
C CYS A 23 -4.68 -2.13 -26.35
N ALA A 24 -3.66 -1.30 -26.13
CA ALA A 24 -2.66 -1.49 -25.07
C ALA A 24 -3.19 -1.04 -23.68
N PHE A 25 -4.27 -0.27 -23.64
CA PHE A 25 -4.92 0.18 -22.41
C PHE A 25 -6.22 -0.59 -22.18
N THR A 26 -6.10 -1.85 -21.78
CA THR A 26 -7.22 -2.56 -21.16
C THR A 26 -7.50 -1.91 -19.80
N ALA A 27 -8.69 -1.36 -19.60
CA ALA A 27 -9.17 -1.02 -18.27
C ALA A 27 -9.24 -2.32 -17.47
N ASN A 28 -8.30 -2.53 -16.54
CA ASN A 28 -8.38 -3.61 -15.56
C ASN A 28 -9.53 -3.28 -14.61
N ALA A 29 -10.74 -3.70 -14.97
CA ALA A 29 -11.85 -3.86 -14.04
C ALA A 29 -11.68 -5.20 -13.32
N GLY A 30 -10.78 -5.23 -12.35
CA GLY A 30 -10.56 -6.32 -11.41
C GLY A 30 -10.21 -5.70 -10.06
N ALA A 31 -10.52 -6.37 -8.95
CA ALA A 31 -10.26 -5.91 -7.59
C ALA A 31 -8.91 -5.16 -7.51
N SER A 32 -8.90 -3.96 -6.92
CA SER A 32 -7.71 -3.11 -6.87
C SER A 32 -6.65 -3.81 -6.03
N VAL A 33 -5.79 -4.59 -6.71
CA VAL A 33 -4.65 -5.23 -6.08
C VAL A 33 -3.64 -4.13 -5.79
N VAL A 34 -3.42 -3.84 -4.51
CA VAL A 34 -2.36 -2.94 -4.08
C VAL A 34 -1.18 -3.80 -3.67
N ARG A 35 -0.05 -3.65 -4.37
CA ARG A 35 1.18 -4.32 -3.97
C ARG A 35 1.93 -3.47 -2.95
N ILE A 36 2.23 -4.05 -1.80
CA ILE A 36 3.18 -3.50 -0.84
C ILE A 36 4.48 -4.30 -0.93
N HIS A 37 5.59 -3.62 -1.14
CA HIS A 37 6.93 -4.18 -0.94
C HIS A 37 7.41 -3.80 0.46
N PHE A 38 8.05 -4.71 1.18
CA PHE A 38 8.56 -4.42 2.52
C PHE A 38 9.85 -5.16 2.82
N SER A 39 10.69 -4.57 3.65
CA SER A 39 11.95 -5.16 4.10
C SER A 39 12.38 -4.62 5.45
N GLY A 40 12.91 -5.48 6.31
CA GLY A 40 13.45 -5.14 7.63
C GLY A 40 14.46 -6.19 8.09
N ALA A 41 14.94 -6.07 9.32
CA ALA A 41 15.87 -7.05 9.90
C ALA A 41 15.32 -8.50 9.89
N PRO A 42 14.02 -8.76 10.12
CA PRO A 42 13.46 -10.12 10.03
C PRO A 42 13.42 -10.71 8.63
N GLY A 43 13.47 -9.88 7.57
CA GLY A 43 13.33 -10.36 6.19
C GLY A 43 12.77 -9.35 5.22
N SER A 44 12.46 -9.82 4.02
CA SER A 44 11.88 -9.00 2.95
C SER A 44 10.85 -9.77 2.13
N GLY A 45 9.92 -9.03 1.54
CA GLY A 45 8.82 -9.62 0.81
C GLY A 45 8.00 -8.60 0.03
N TYR A 46 6.93 -9.12 -0.55
CA TYR A 46 5.86 -8.31 -1.10
C TYR A 46 4.51 -9.00 -0.85
N ALA A 47 3.46 -8.20 -0.73
CA ALA A 47 2.08 -8.66 -0.60
C ALA A 47 1.19 -7.90 -1.59
N ASP A 48 0.45 -8.64 -2.40
CA ASP A 48 -0.66 -8.20 -3.23
C ASP A 48 -1.94 -8.22 -2.39
N LEU A 49 -2.39 -7.05 -1.97
CA LEU A 49 -3.56 -6.88 -1.12
C LEU A 49 -4.86 -6.93 -1.92
N THR A 50 -5.83 -7.68 -1.43
CA THR A 50 -7.20 -7.64 -1.92
C THR A 50 -8.03 -6.73 -1.02
N LEU A 51 -8.40 -5.56 -1.55
CA LEU A 51 -9.12 -4.54 -0.79
C LEU A 51 -10.64 -4.66 -0.95
N GLY A 52 -11.37 -4.38 0.12
CA GLY A 52 -12.82 -4.35 0.20
C GLY A 52 -13.34 -3.13 0.96
N ALA A 53 -14.66 -3.02 1.07
CA ALA A 53 -15.29 -1.99 1.89
C ALA A 53 -14.96 -2.23 3.37
N PRO A 54 -14.57 -1.20 4.14
CA PRO A 54 -14.38 -1.32 5.58
C PRO A 54 -15.72 -1.49 6.30
N HIS A 55 -15.68 -1.91 7.56
CA HIS A 55 -16.82 -1.80 8.46
C HIS A 55 -17.05 -0.33 8.80
N ALA A 56 -18.30 0.08 9.04
CA ALA A 56 -18.62 1.48 9.34
C ALA A 56 -17.94 2.00 10.63
N GLY A 57 -17.61 1.10 11.56
CA GLY A 57 -16.88 1.42 12.78
C GLY A 57 -15.35 1.45 12.63
N ASP A 58 -14.80 1.16 11.46
CA ASP A 58 -13.35 1.30 11.18
C ASP A 58 -12.95 2.75 10.88
N GLU A 59 -13.92 3.59 10.52
CA GLU A 59 -13.69 5.00 10.21
C GLU A 59 -13.60 5.83 11.51
N VAL A 60 -12.41 5.82 12.12
CA VAL A 60 -12.11 6.60 13.33
C VAL A 60 -11.96 8.09 13.02
N ASN A 61 -11.48 8.44 11.81
CA ASN A 61 -11.37 9.81 11.34
C ASN A 61 -11.81 9.89 9.86
N PRO A 62 -12.83 10.70 9.53
CA PRO A 62 -13.37 10.79 8.17
C PRO A 62 -12.41 11.41 7.14
N ASP A 63 -11.37 12.14 7.57
CA ASP A 63 -10.33 12.64 6.67
C ASP A 63 -9.38 11.52 6.20
N HIS A 64 -9.44 10.36 6.85
CA HIS A 64 -8.56 9.20 6.67
C HIS A 64 -9.37 7.91 6.51
N SER A 65 -10.27 7.86 5.52
CA SER A 65 -11.13 6.69 5.31
C SER A 65 -10.32 5.43 4.96
N PRO A 66 -10.47 4.33 5.72
CA PRO A 66 -9.77 3.08 5.43
C PRO A 66 -10.43 2.27 4.32
N MET A 67 -9.71 1.25 3.87
CA MET A 67 -10.23 0.10 3.12
C MET A 67 -9.87 -1.17 3.88
N ALA A 68 -10.76 -2.16 3.90
CA ALA A 68 -10.46 -3.44 4.55
C ALA A 68 -9.55 -4.30 3.66
N ILE A 69 -8.46 -4.83 4.22
CA ILE A 69 -7.64 -5.86 3.59
C ILE A 69 -8.32 -7.20 3.85
N THR A 70 -9.01 -7.70 2.83
CA THR A 70 -9.82 -8.94 2.91
C THR A 70 -9.04 -10.19 2.53
N GLY A 71 -7.86 -10.01 1.94
CA GLY A 71 -6.97 -11.09 1.54
C GLY A 71 -5.61 -10.55 1.12
N ALA A 72 -4.62 -11.42 1.06
CA ALA A 72 -3.29 -11.11 0.60
C ALA A 72 -2.68 -12.33 -0.10
N SER A 73 -1.83 -12.09 -1.08
CA SER A 73 -0.98 -13.13 -1.68
C SER A 73 0.41 -12.56 -1.95
N GLY A 74 1.46 -13.37 -1.97
CA GLY A 74 2.81 -12.85 -2.17
C GLY A 74 3.89 -13.75 -1.62
N MET A 75 4.99 -13.16 -1.19
CA MET A 75 6.17 -13.89 -0.74
C MET A 75 6.88 -13.13 0.37
N PHE A 76 7.34 -13.84 1.40
CA PHE A 76 8.24 -13.32 2.44
C PHE A 76 9.39 -14.31 2.64
N ASN A 77 10.64 -13.88 2.43
CA ASN A 77 11.82 -14.75 2.53
C ASN A 77 11.73 -16.08 1.74
N GLY A 78 10.98 -16.09 0.63
CA GLY A 78 10.76 -17.30 -0.18
C GLY A 78 9.63 -18.23 0.32
N VAL A 79 8.90 -17.83 1.36
CA VAL A 79 7.71 -18.48 1.92
C VAL A 79 6.46 -17.76 1.42
N ALA A 80 5.44 -18.50 0.96
CA ALA A 80 4.28 -17.88 0.34
C ALA A 80 3.38 -17.20 1.37
N ILE A 81 2.92 -15.99 1.07
CA ILE A 81 1.80 -15.36 1.78
C ILE A 81 0.51 -15.94 1.21
N THR A 82 -0.30 -16.57 2.06
CA THR A 82 -1.54 -17.25 1.66
C THR A 82 -2.81 -16.49 2.03
N GLY A 83 -2.69 -15.40 2.79
CA GLY A 83 -3.82 -14.60 3.21
C GLY A 83 -3.45 -13.60 4.30
N VAL A 84 -4.48 -13.07 4.95
CA VAL A 84 -4.37 -12.30 6.18
C VAL A 84 -4.94 -13.11 7.34
N ARG A 85 -4.45 -12.86 8.56
CA ARG A 85 -5.04 -13.40 9.78
C ARG A 85 -6.48 -12.88 9.91
N GLY A 86 -7.42 -13.80 10.15
CA GLY A 86 -8.81 -13.43 10.38
C GLY A 86 -8.95 -12.49 11.58
N LEU A 87 -9.85 -11.50 11.47
CA LEU A 87 -10.13 -10.56 12.55
C LEU A 87 -10.82 -11.27 13.71
N ASP A 88 -10.48 -10.86 14.93
CA ASP A 88 -11.18 -11.21 16.16
C ASP A 88 -11.45 -9.89 16.92
N PRO A 89 -12.47 -9.13 16.48
CA PRO A 89 -12.73 -7.79 16.99
C PRO A 89 -12.84 -7.76 18.51
N THR A 90 -12.01 -6.95 19.13
CA THR A 90 -11.99 -6.74 20.57
C THR A 90 -11.89 -5.26 20.89
N THR A 91 -11.94 -4.91 22.16
CA THR A 91 -11.80 -3.53 22.62
C THR A 91 -10.70 -3.43 23.67
N ALA A 92 -10.03 -2.28 23.70
CA ALA A 92 -9.16 -1.90 24.80
C ALA A 92 -9.82 -0.74 25.56
N ALA A 93 -9.91 -0.89 26.88
CA ALA A 93 -10.60 0.10 27.71
C ALA A 93 -9.86 1.44 27.69
N GLY A 94 -10.57 2.50 27.29
CA GLY A 94 -10.01 3.86 27.24
C GLY A 94 -9.33 4.21 25.92
N GLU A 95 -9.38 3.34 24.91
CA GLU A 95 -8.79 3.56 23.59
C GLU A 95 -9.85 3.84 22.51
N VAL A 96 -9.47 4.63 21.51
CA VAL A 96 -10.31 4.92 20.33
C VAL A 96 -9.77 4.10 19.16
N LEU A 97 -10.34 2.91 19.00
CA LEU A 97 -9.86 1.91 18.05
C LEU A 97 -10.85 1.68 16.91
N PRO A 98 -10.36 1.32 15.72
CA PRO A 98 -11.23 0.84 14.65
C PRO A 98 -11.96 -0.42 15.09
N TYR A 99 -13.15 -0.65 14.56
CA TYR A 99 -13.94 -1.86 14.84
C TYR A 99 -13.16 -3.16 14.57
N SER A 100 -12.31 -3.16 13.55
CA SER A 100 -11.50 -4.31 13.15
C SER A 100 -10.32 -4.60 14.08
N TYR A 101 -10.06 -3.76 15.10
CA TYR A 101 -9.00 -4.01 16.07
C TYR A 101 -9.10 -5.41 16.66
N SER A 102 -8.02 -6.16 16.48
CA SER A 102 -7.87 -7.54 16.89
C SER A 102 -6.56 -7.71 17.63
N LEU A 103 -6.50 -8.67 18.56
CA LEU A 103 -5.30 -8.99 19.32
C LEU A 103 -4.95 -10.46 19.13
N PHE A 104 -3.79 -10.73 18.56
CA PHE A 104 -3.25 -12.08 18.45
C PHE A 104 -2.50 -12.45 19.74
N PRO A 105 -3.00 -13.40 20.54
CA PRO A 105 -2.47 -13.63 21.89
C PRO A 105 -1.11 -14.33 21.86
N ILE A 106 -0.13 -13.71 22.52
CA ILE A 106 1.22 -14.22 22.76
C ILE A 106 1.58 -13.88 24.23
N PRO A 107 1.31 -14.78 25.18
CA PRO A 107 1.54 -14.50 26.60
C PRO A 107 2.98 -14.07 26.91
N GLY A 108 3.14 -12.96 27.64
CA GLY A 108 4.43 -12.39 28.00
C GLY A 108 5.06 -11.50 26.93
N TYR A 109 4.33 -11.19 25.84
CA TYR A 109 4.81 -10.32 24.77
C TYR A 109 4.03 -9.00 24.71
N GLY A 110 4.75 -7.88 24.77
CA GLY A 110 4.15 -6.54 24.71
C GLY A 110 3.26 -6.21 25.91
N ASP A 111 2.64 -5.04 25.87
CA ASP A 111 1.82 -4.53 26.99
C ASP A 111 0.43 -5.19 27.08
N HIS A 112 0.04 -5.94 26.05
CA HIS A 112 -1.26 -6.60 25.93
C HIS A 112 -1.18 -8.13 25.83
N ASP A 113 -0.03 -8.74 26.15
CA ASP A 113 0.19 -10.18 25.97
C ASP A 113 -0.14 -10.66 24.53
N GLY A 114 0.27 -9.89 23.53
CA GLY A 114 -0.06 -10.16 22.14
C GLY A 114 0.42 -9.13 21.12
N VAL A 115 0.04 -9.37 19.87
CA VAL A 115 0.29 -8.48 18.72
C VAL A 115 -1.04 -7.98 18.20
N SER A 116 -1.25 -6.67 18.23
CA SER A 116 -2.45 -6.02 17.69
C SER A 116 -2.38 -5.92 16.17
N TYR A 117 -3.53 -6.07 15.50
CA TYR A 117 -3.70 -5.89 14.06
C TYR A 117 -5.15 -5.52 13.75
N ASP A 118 -5.41 -4.91 12.60
CA ASP A 118 -6.77 -4.56 12.18
C ASP A 118 -7.04 -4.81 10.69
N ASN A 119 -6.00 -5.12 9.92
CA ASN A 119 -6.05 -5.32 8.47
C ASN A 119 -6.67 -4.13 7.73
N LEU A 120 -6.39 -2.89 8.13
CA LEU A 120 -6.85 -1.69 7.44
C LEU A 120 -5.76 -1.08 6.55
N PHE A 121 -6.20 -0.61 5.39
CA PHE A 121 -5.37 0.09 4.41
C PHE A 121 -5.84 1.54 4.25
N TYR A 122 -4.92 2.49 4.42
CA TYR A 122 -5.21 3.94 4.39
C TYR A 122 -4.56 4.59 3.16
N PRO A 123 -5.27 4.71 2.03
CA PRO A 123 -4.69 5.28 0.80
C PRO A 123 -4.25 6.75 0.95
N THR A 124 -4.83 7.48 1.90
CA THR A 124 -4.52 8.88 2.20
C THR A 124 -3.63 9.06 3.43
N GLY A 125 -3.11 7.96 3.98
CA GLY A 125 -2.36 7.94 5.24
C GLY A 125 -3.26 7.66 6.45
N SER A 126 -2.76 6.89 7.40
CA SER A 126 -3.47 6.49 8.62
C SER A 126 -3.72 7.65 9.58
N PRO A 127 -4.82 7.62 10.35
CA PRO A 127 -5.08 8.61 11.38
C PRO A 127 -4.28 8.32 12.67
N LEU A 128 -4.33 9.26 13.60
CA LEU A 128 -3.95 9.01 14.99
C LEU A 128 -5.04 8.15 15.64
N ILE A 129 -4.64 7.05 16.27
CA ILE A 129 -5.56 6.08 16.88
C ILE A 129 -5.18 5.70 18.31
N CYS A 130 -3.93 5.92 18.72
CA CYS A 130 -3.45 5.49 20.03
C CYS A 130 -3.69 6.57 21.09
N TYR A 131 -4.90 6.56 21.64
CA TYR A 131 -5.30 7.37 22.79
C TYR A 131 -5.51 6.45 23.99
N VAL A 132 -5.07 6.85 25.18
CA VAL A 132 -5.36 6.13 26.43
C VAL A 132 -5.98 7.12 27.40
N ASN A 133 -7.22 6.86 27.81
CA ASN A 133 -8.00 7.76 28.68
C ASN A 133 -8.15 9.19 28.14
N GLY A 134 -8.09 9.34 26.81
CA GLY A 134 -8.20 10.64 26.12
C GLY A 134 -6.87 11.34 25.85
N ASP A 135 -5.76 10.85 26.40
CA ASP A 135 -4.42 11.38 26.13
C ASP A 135 -3.78 10.63 24.95
N LEU A 136 -3.17 11.38 24.02
CA LEU A 136 -2.45 10.83 22.88
C LEU A 136 -1.13 10.22 23.36
N VAL A 137 -0.97 8.90 23.19
CA VAL A 137 0.24 8.18 23.65
C VAL A 137 1.21 7.91 22.51
N TRP A 138 0.70 7.83 21.28
CA TRP A 138 1.52 7.74 20.07
C TRP A 138 1.21 8.89 19.11
N PRO A 139 2.11 9.90 18.98
CA PRO A 139 1.81 11.13 18.27
C PRO A 139 2.08 11.08 16.76
N PHE A 140 2.34 9.90 16.19
CA PHE A 140 2.70 9.74 14.79
C PHE A 140 1.64 8.97 14.00
N SER A 141 1.44 9.36 12.74
CA SER A 141 0.48 8.75 11.82
C SER A 141 0.87 8.98 10.36
N GLY A 142 0.04 8.56 9.40
CA GLY A 142 0.17 8.93 7.98
C GLY A 142 0.79 7.88 7.06
N GLY A 143 1.07 6.67 7.55
CA GLY A 143 1.44 5.55 6.67
C GLY A 143 0.23 4.93 5.98
N PHE A 144 0.45 4.08 4.98
CA PHE A 144 -0.66 3.38 4.33
C PHE A 144 -1.24 2.24 5.19
N LEU A 145 -0.60 1.94 6.31
CA LEU A 145 -1.11 1.16 7.44
C LEU A 145 -1.12 2.10 8.66
N ASP A 146 -1.85 1.74 9.70
CA ASP A 146 -1.78 2.41 11.00
C ASP A 146 -0.84 1.67 11.97
N LEU A 147 -0.93 1.99 13.25
CA LEU A 147 -0.12 1.40 14.32
C LEU A 147 -0.46 -0.09 14.58
N MET A 148 -1.65 -0.54 14.18
CA MET A 148 -2.09 -1.93 14.33
C MET A 148 -1.67 -2.75 13.12
N GLY A 149 -1.88 -2.20 11.93
CA GLY A 149 -1.37 -2.78 10.69
C GLY A 149 -2.04 -4.08 10.27
N VAL A 150 -1.30 -4.88 9.51
CA VAL A 150 -1.80 -6.09 8.84
C VAL A 150 -0.94 -7.29 9.21
N MET A 151 -1.62 -8.39 9.50
CA MET A 151 -0.97 -9.66 9.82
C MET A 151 -1.16 -10.65 8.67
N PHE A 152 -0.09 -10.92 7.94
CA PHE A 152 -0.06 -11.89 6.84
C PHE A 152 0.12 -13.31 7.37
N ALA A 153 -0.63 -14.26 6.82
CA ALA A 153 -0.45 -15.69 7.06
C ALA A 153 0.50 -16.29 6.03
N LEU A 154 1.48 -17.06 6.50
CA LEU A 154 2.44 -17.78 5.66
C LEU A 154 2.08 -19.27 5.51
N ASP A 155 2.47 -19.87 4.39
CA ASP A 155 2.18 -21.28 4.08
C ASP A 155 2.87 -22.29 5.01
N ASN A 156 3.92 -21.87 5.71
CA ASN A 156 4.64 -22.66 6.70
C ASN A 156 4.01 -22.57 8.12
N GLY A 157 2.94 -21.79 8.30
CA GLY A 157 2.26 -21.60 9.58
C GLY A 157 2.74 -20.41 10.41
N ASP A 158 3.72 -19.65 9.93
CA ASP A 158 4.15 -18.40 10.54
C ASP A 158 3.20 -17.24 10.18
N PHE A 159 3.32 -16.13 10.92
CA PHE A 159 2.72 -14.85 10.55
C PHE A 159 3.78 -13.77 10.39
N VAL A 160 3.47 -12.80 9.53
CA VAL A 160 4.25 -11.57 9.39
C VAL A 160 3.33 -10.41 9.71
N ASP A 161 3.69 -9.67 10.76
CA ASP A 161 2.99 -8.47 11.17
C ASP A 161 3.73 -7.25 10.60
N LEU A 162 3.03 -6.44 9.81
CA LEU A 162 3.54 -5.22 9.20
C LEU A 162 2.64 -4.05 9.61
N TRP A 163 3.23 -3.00 10.18
CA TRP A 163 2.49 -1.81 10.64
C TRP A 163 3.26 -0.53 10.32
N SER A 164 2.61 0.62 10.47
CA SER A 164 3.23 1.93 10.34
C SER A 164 3.47 2.56 11.70
N PHE A 165 4.67 3.07 11.92
CA PHE A 165 4.92 4.01 13.01
C PHE A 165 4.42 5.42 12.69
N GLY A 166 4.08 5.70 11.42
CA GLY A 166 3.73 7.03 10.94
C GLY A 166 4.96 7.84 10.50
N VAL A 167 4.74 9.14 10.30
CA VAL A 167 5.79 10.12 10.00
C VAL A 167 6.43 10.54 11.32
N VAL A 168 7.59 9.98 11.62
CA VAL A 168 8.33 10.20 12.87
C VAL A 168 9.18 11.46 12.74
N ASP A 169 9.05 12.37 13.71
CA ASP A 169 9.95 13.52 13.83
C ASP A 169 11.34 13.03 14.25
N PRO A 170 12.45 13.43 13.58
CA PRO A 170 13.80 13.09 14.02
C PRO A 170 14.14 13.57 15.45
N ALA A 171 13.37 14.49 16.04
CA ALA A 171 13.49 14.92 17.42
C ALA A 171 12.65 14.11 18.42
N ALA A 172 11.89 13.11 17.95
CA ALA A 172 11.10 12.20 18.78
C ALA A 172 11.98 11.42 19.76
N GLU A 173 11.58 11.33 21.02
CA GLU A 173 12.28 10.54 22.05
C GLU A 173 11.70 9.12 22.17
N GLU A 174 10.54 8.86 21.55
CA GLU A 174 9.81 7.60 21.56
C GLU A 174 10.51 6.51 20.74
N LEU A 175 11.39 6.89 19.80
CA LEU A 175 12.11 5.99 18.90
C LEU A 175 13.61 6.31 18.86
N PRO A 176 14.46 5.34 18.47
CA PRO A 176 15.88 5.58 18.32
C PRO A 176 16.17 6.74 17.34
N PRO A 177 17.20 7.56 17.58
CA PRO A 177 17.45 8.81 16.83
C PRO A 177 17.79 8.62 15.34
N PHE A 178 18.00 7.38 14.89
CA PHE A 178 18.20 7.06 13.48
C PHE A 178 16.88 6.83 12.72
N VAL A 179 15.74 6.81 13.42
CA VAL A 179 14.42 6.63 12.85
C VAL A 179 13.80 8.00 12.59
N SER A 180 13.44 8.30 11.35
CA SER A 180 12.82 9.58 10.99
C SER A 180 12.03 9.47 9.69
N GLY A 181 11.06 10.36 9.51
CA GLY A 181 10.15 10.33 8.37
C GLY A 181 9.17 9.15 8.45
N LEU A 182 8.56 8.81 7.32
CA LEU A 182 7.61 7.71 7.24
C LEU A 182 8.32 6.38 7.54
N THR A 183 7.97 5.77 8.67
CA THR A 183 8.63 4.57 9.19
C THR A 183 7.62 3.44 9.35
N TYR A 184 8.03 2.23 8.99
CA TYR A 184 7.24 1.01 9.18
C TYR A 184 7.92 0.09 10.18
N GLY A 185 7.13 -0.82 10.73
CA GLY A 185 7.65 -1.93 11.48
C GLY A 185 7.24 -3.28 10.94
N LEU A 186 8.06 -4.29 11.26
CA LEU A 186 7.91 -5.66 10.81
C LEU A 186 8.29 -6.63 11.92
N LYS A 187 7.46 -7.64 12.16
CA LYS A 187 7.73 -8.77 13.07
C LYS A 187 7.37 -10.08 12.39
N VAL A 188 8.08 -11.13 12.80
CA VAL A 188 7.76 -12.51 12.41
C VAL A 188 7.28 -13.24 13.65
N ILE A 189 6.15 -13.91 13.55
CA ILE A 189 5.52 -14.67 14.62
C ILE A 189 5.54 -16.13 14.19
N GLN A 190 6.15 -17.00 14.99
CA GLN A 190 6.31 -18.41 14.66
C GLN A 190 5.63 -19.30 15.72
N PRO A 191 5.14 -20.50 15.35
CA PRO A 191 4.68 -21.47 16.33
C PRO A 191 5.79 -21.81 17.33
N ASN A 192 5.47 -21.82 18.61
CA ASN A 192 6.38 -22.26 19.64
C ASN A 192 6.21 -23.78 19.91
N GLY A 193 7.25 -24.43 20.42
CA GLY A 193 7.23 -25.87 20.71
C GLY A 193 6.23 -26.30 21.81
N ALA A 194 5.57 -25.34 22.46
CA ALA A 194 4.59 -25.58 23.52
C ALA A 194 3.12 -25.44 23.05
N GLY A 195 2.89 -25.28 21.74
CA GLY A 195 1.55 -25.20 21.16
C GLY A 195 0.94 -23.79 21.12
N GLY A 196 1.76 -22.75 21.26
CA GLY A 196 1.41 -21.34 21.07
C GLY A 196 2.26 -20.68 19.99
N TYR A 197 2.49 -19.38 20.12
CA TYR A 197 3.34 -18.60 19.23
C TYR A 197 4.39 -17.81 20.01
N GLU A 198 5.42 -17.34 19.32
CA GLU A 198 6.42 -16.41 19.83
C GLU A 198 6.83 -15.43 18.73
N VAL A 199 7.31 -14.25 19.14
CA VAL A 199 7.85 -13.25 18.20
C VAL A 199 9.36 -13.46 18.05
N LEU A 200 9.82 -13.55 16.81
CA LEU A 200 11.24 -13.68 16.51
C LEU A 200 12.01 -12.43 16.97
N GLY A 201 13.08 -12.64 17.74
CA GLY A 201 13.90 -11.55 18.27
C GLY A 201 14.70 -10.82 17.19
N ALA A 202 14.18 -9.70 16.70
CA ALA A 202 14.84 -8.81 15.76
C ALA A 202 14.39 -7.35 15.98
N PRO A 203 15.21 -6.34 15.62
CA PRO A 203 14.77 -4.95 15.61
C PRO A 203 13.53 -4.80 14.72
N PRO A 204 12.47 -4.14 15.20
CA PRO A 204 11.17 -4.16 14.53
C PRO A 204 11.08 -3.17 13.37
N PHE A 205 12.19 -2.58 12.91
CA PHE A 205 12.17 -1.51 11.91
C PHE A 205 12.17 -2.06 10.49
N ALA A 206 11.33 -1.47 9.64
CA ALA A 206 11.19 -1.83 8.25
C ALA A 206 11.00 -0.61 7.35
N THR A 207 11.29 -0.82 6.07
CA THR A 207 10.82 0.02 4.99
C THR A 207 9.64 -0.67 4.33
N ALA A 208 8.66 0.10 3.89
CA ALA A 208 7.58 -0.41 3.08
C ALA A 208 7.18 0.63 2.03
N SER A 209 6.86 0.17 0.83
CA SER A 209 6.53 1.02 -0.31
C SER A 209 5.41 0.42 -1.14
N ILE A 210 4.58 1.29 -1.68
CA ILE A 210 3.56 0.96 -2.66
C ILE A 210 4.03 1.56 -3.98
N PRO A 211 4.26 0.76 -5.03
CA PRO A 211 4.53 1.29 -6.35
C PRO A 211 3.40 2.23 -6.74
N GLU A 212 3.74 3.43 -7.20
CA GLU A 212 2.73 4.36 -7.70
C GLU A 212 1.89 3.67 -8.78
N PRO A 213 0.56 3.93 -8.86
CA PRO A 213 -0.24 3.46 -9.97
C PRO A 213 0.44 3.87 -11.27
N ASP A 214 0.54 2.96 -12.26
CA ASP A 214 1.25 3.21 -13.52
C ASP A 214 0.74 4.50 -14.22
N PHE A 215 1.35 5.64 -13.93
CA PHE A 215 1.05 6.92 -14.60
C PHE A 215 1.75 7.02 -15.96
N PHE A 216 2.36 5.93 -16.43
CA PHE A 216 2.96 5.85 -17.77
C PHE A 216 1.96 6.18 -18.88
N TRP A 217 0.67 5.94 -18.67
CA TRP A 217 -0.36 6.37 -19.61
C TRP A 217 -0.52 7.90 -19.64
N LEU A 218 -0.44 8.61 -18.49
CA LEU A 218 -0.46 10.08 -18.44
C LEU A 218 0.78 10.66 -19.09
N PHE A 219 1.94 10.06 -18.83
CA PHE A 219 3.18 10.42 -19.53
C PHE A 219 3.04 10.23 -21.04
N GLY A 220 2.51 9.08 -21.48
CA GLY A 220 2.23 8.79 -22.89
C GLY A 220 1.25 9.79 -23.51
N ALA A 221 0.15 10.10 -22.81
CA ALA A 221 -0.83 11.09 -23.25
C ALA A 221 -0.22 12.50 -23.36
N GLY A 222 0.66 12.89 -22.43
CA GLY A 222 1.41 14.13 -22.47
C GLY A 222 2.32 14.23 -23.69
N VAL A 223 3.08 13.16 -23.98
CA VAL A 223 3.96 13.09 -25.17
C VAL A 223 3.14 13.18 -26.46
N LEU A 224 2.02 12.46 -26.56
CA LEU A 224 1.11 12.54 -27.71
C LEU A 224 0.51 13.95 -27.88
N GLY A 225 0.10 14.58 -26.78
CA GLY A 225 -0.37 15.97 -26.76
C GLY A 225 0.69 16.95 -27.28
N LEU A 226 1.95 16.77 -26.89
CA LEU A 226 3.07 17.60 -27.34
C LEU A 226 3.30 17.48 -28.85
N PHE A 227 3.24 16.27 -29.41
CA PHE A 227 3.35 16.06 -30.86
C PHE A 227 2.18 16.66 -31.64
N ALA A 228 0.94 16.54 -31.12
CA ALA A 228 -0.24 17.15 -31.71
C ALA A 228 -0.14 18.68 -31.72
N TRP A 229 0.32 19.27 -30.61
CA TRP A 229 0.54 20.71 -30.49
C TRP A 229 1.60 21.22 -31.46
N ARG A 230 2.76 20.55 -31.52
CA ARG A 230 3.84 20.92 -32.46
C ARG A 230 3.37 20.92 -33.91
N ARG A 231 2.61 19.91 -34.34
CA ARG A 231 2.03 19.85 -35.69
C ARG A 231 1.05 21.00 -35.96
N SER A 232 0.27 21.41 -34.96
CA SER A 232 -0.66 22.54 -35.08
C SER A 232 0.09 23.87 -35.30
N VAL A 233 1.17 24.10 -34.55
CA VAL A 233 2.02 25.29 -34.68
C VAL A 233 2.69 25.36 -36.06
N GLU A 234 3.23 24.24 -36.54
CA GLU A 234 3.85 24.15 -37.88
C GLU A 234 2.85 24.45 -39.00
N LYS A 235 1.62 23.90 -38.93
CA LYS A 235 0.55 24.22 -39.88
C LYS A 235 0.15 25.69 -39.85
N LYS A 236 0.07 26.31 -38.67
CA LYS A 236 -0.28 27.73 -38.52
C LYS A 236 0.78 28.64 -39.13
N ARG A 237 2.07 28.33 -38.94
CA ARG A 237 3.20 29.05 -39.58
C ARG A 237 3.17 28.93 -41.10
N ALA A 238 2.94 27.73 -41.64
CA ALA A 238 2.85 27.52 -43.08
C ALA A 238 1.70 28.30 -43.74
N ARG A 239 0.61 28.55 -43.03
CA ARG A 239 -0.56 29.32 -43.51
C ARG A 239 -0.34 30.83 -43.54
N ILE A 240 0.62 31.34 -42.76
CA ILE A 240 0.95 32.78 -42.69
C ILE A 240 2.02 33.13 -43.74
N ALA A 241 2.81 32.15 -44.17
CA ALA A 241 3.94 32.34 -45.09
C ALA A 241 3.61 32.12 -46.59
N GLY A 242 2.36 31.80 -46.93
CA GLY A 242 1.89 31.63 -48.31
C GLY A 242 0.64 32.45 -48.57
#